data_AF-A0A5M4AAT2-F1
#
_entry.id   AF-A0A5M4AAT2-F1
#
_cell.length_a   1.000
_cell.length_b   1.000
_cell.length_c   1.000
_cell.angle_alpha   90.00
_cell.angle_beta   90.00
_cell.angle_gamma   90.00
#
_symmetry.space_group_name_H-M   'P 1'
#
loop_
_entity.id
_entity.type
_entity.pdbx_description
1 polymer ?
#
loop_
_entity_poly.entity_id
_entity_poly.type
_entity_poly.pdbx_seq_one_letter_code
_entity_poly.pdbx_strand_id
1 'polypeptide(L)'
;MKLKNHILISLILTLFTFSANGQITSSPYSMFGTGTIEAPGFGTNQAMGGAGIALPSGTFLNSLNPASYSGIDSLSFLYEFGAFMKYTDYKSSGSNQDRIDGNFNYIAFGFRVNSWWASSLGIIPYSSVGYTIDTQGIIEGTRTTYNRNFTGSGGINKFYIANAFHLTKNLSIGVNTSVLFGSINQVETGSDNSSLSDYTVTTKKYIRNLYADFGLQYAIEKGKNRYSLGLTYGPEVNLVSSYDLTLVYNSTTYPLTYSSDQKYLMPGQYGVGLAFQQGNRFSAALDYTLSKWSSASFNNSDIRTQDNSRYSLGLDYTPRTSLIDRGFKRMHYRLGGFYTGSYMIIDNQPINSMGMTFGIGIPLRNNRSMLNISLEGGQTGTTNNNLIRERYMKIHFNFTLNDVWFQKRKYN
;
A
#
# COMPACT_ATOMS: atom_id res chain seq x y z
N MET A 1 12.10 35.74 -5.90
CA MET A 1 11.96 34.54 -5.04
C MET A 1 10.51 34.10 -4.84
N LYS A 2 9.54 35.03 -4.69
CA LYS A 2 8.11 34.71 -4.54
C LYS A 2 7.48 33.99 -5.76
N LEU A 3 7.85 34.39 -6.99
CA LEU A 3 7.27 33.85 -8.23
C LEU A 3 7.52 32.34 -8.44
N LYS A 4 8.69 31.81 -8.05
CA LYS A 4 9.02 30.37 -8.18
C LYS A 4 8.25 29.48 -7.20
N ASN A 5 7.94 29.98 -6.00
CA ASN A 5 7.11 29.25 -5.05
C ASN A 5 5.66 29.17 -5.51
N HIS A 6 5.13 30.22 -6.15
CA HIS A 6 3.80 30.18 -6.76
C HIS A 6 3.72 29.23 -7.94
N ILE A 7 4.79 29.06 -8.72
CA ILE A 7 4.84 28.06 -9.81
C ILE A 7 4.84 26.64 -9.24
N LEU A 8 5.60 26.35 -8.17
CA LEU A 8 5.60 25.03 -7.54
C LEU A 8 4.23 24.70 -6.90
N ILE A 9 3.63 25.68 -6.21
CA ILE A 9 2.29 25.53 -5.63
C ILE A 9 1.24 25.38 -6.74
N SER A 10 1.34 26.14 -7.83
CA SER A 10 0.48 26.01 -9.01
C SER A 10 0.65 24.67 -9.72
N LEU A 11 1.87 24.15 -9.84
CA LEU A 11 2.16 22.82 -10.39
C LEU A 11 1.57 21.70 -9.51
N ILE A 12 1.68 21.85 -8.19
CA ILE A 12 1.05 20.94 -7.22
C ILE A 12 -0.48 21.02 -7.34
N LEU A 13 -1.07 22.21 -7.39
CA LEU A 13 -2.52 22.40 -7.54
C LEU A 13 -3.04 21.90 -8.89
N THR A 14 -2.28 22.04 -9.98
CA THR A 14 -2.67 21.53 -11.31
C THR A 14 -2.57 20.01 -11.40
N LEU A 15 -1.62 19.38 -10.69
CA LEU A 15 -1.61 17.93 -10.49
C LEU A 15 -2.84 17.42 -9.72
N PHE A 16 -3.44 18.24 -8.85
CA PHE A 16 -4.71 17.91 -8.16
C PHE A 16 -5.97 18.15 -9.03
N THR A 17 -5.88 18.89 -10.13
CA THR A 17 -7.03 19.13 -11.03
C THR A 17 -7.23 18.06 -12.11
N PHE A 18 -6.28 17.14 -12.29
CA PHE A 18 -6.46 15.97 -13.16
C PHE A 18 -7.33 14.92 -12.45
N SER A 19 -8.64 15.04 -12.67
CA SER A 19 -9.70 14.03 -12.51
C SER A 19 -9.93 13.47 -11.09
N ALA A 20 -10.92 14.05 -10.40
CA ALA A 20 -11.64 13.47 -9.26
C ALA A 20 -12.51 12.22 -9.62
N ASN A 21 -12.14 11.49 -10.67
CA ASN A 21 -12.76 10.22 -11.12
C ASN A 21 -11.78 9.03 -11.07
N GLY A 22 -10.62 9.20 -10.43
CA GLY A 22 -9.67 8.10 -10.23
C GLY A 22 -10.24 7.07 -9.25
N GLN A 23 -10.48 5.83 -9.72
CA GLN A 23 -10.68 4.70 -8.82
C GLN A 23 -9.35 4.44 -8.07
N ILE A 24 -9.43 4.03 -6.80
CA ILE A 24 -8.24 3.67 -6.01
C ILE A 24 -7.53 2.48 -6.66
N THR A 25 -8.31 1.55 -7.22
CA THR A 25 -7.87 0.38 -7.99
C THR A 25 -8.94 0.03 -9.03
N SER A 26 -8.57 -0.69 -10.07
CA SER A 26 -9.49 -1.21 -11.08
C SER A 26 -9.33 -2.72 -11.30
N SER A 27 -8.68 -3.40 -10.35
CA SER A 27 -8.38 -4.83 -10.43
C SER A 27 -9.63 -5.69 -10.19
N PRO A 28 -10.01 -6.58 -11.13
CA PRO A 28 -11.09 -7.56 -10.94
C PRO A 28 -10.86 -8.47 -9.72
N TYR A 29 -9.60 -8.72 -9.36
CA TYR A 29 -9.23 -9.52 -8.20
C TYR A 29 -9.57 -8.85 -6.86
N SER A 30 -9.86 -7.54 -6.87
CA SER A 30 -10.29 -6.80 -5.67
C SER A 30 -11.74 -7.08 -5.26
N MET A 31 -12.48 -7.88 -6.05
CA MET A 31 -13.86 -8.30 -5.72
C MET A 31 -13.95 -9.19 -4.47
N PHE A 32 -12.84 -9.82 -4.09
CA PHE A 32 -12.82 -10.82 -3.03
C PHE A 32 -12.32 -10.25 -1.69
N GLY A 33 -12.85 -10.81 -0.60
CA GLY A 33 -12.45 -10.44 0.75
C GLY A 33 -12.61 -8.94 1.06
N THR A 34 -11.54 -8.33 1.54
CA THR A 34 -11.44 -6.89 1.83
C THR A 34 -10.86 -6.09 0.66
N GLY A 35 -10.71 -6.70 -0.51
CA GLY A 35 -10.05 -6.12 -1.68
C GLY A 35 -8.57 -6.47 -1.80
N THR A 36 -7.91 -5.81 -2.74
CA THR A 36 -6.46 -5.96 -2.97
C THR A 36 -5.70 -5.28 -1.84
N ILE A 37 -4.78 -5.99 -1.21
CA ILE A 37 -3.91 -5.44 -0.16
C ILE A 37 -2.89 -4.52 -0.82
N GLU A 38 -2.77 -3.30 -0.32
CA GLU A 38 -1.82 -2.33 -0.86
C GLU A 38 -0.38 -2.74 -0.53
N ALA A 39 0.53 -2.46 -1.46
CA ALA A 39 1.96 -2.75 -1.26
C ALA A 39 2.50 -1.92 -0.08
N PRO A 40 3.19 -2.54 0.89
CA PRO A 40 3.63 -1.86 2.09
C PRO A 40 4.83 -0.94 1.82
N GLY A 41 5.04 0.02 2.71
CA GLY A 41 6.20 0.93 2.69
C GLY A 41 5.93 2.27 2.03
N PHE A 42 6.78 3.25 2.34
CA PHE A 42 6.72 4.60 1.76
C PHE A 42 7.61 4.71 0.52
N GLY A 43 7.76 5.91 -0.05
CA GLY A 43 8.30 6.12 -1.39
C GLY A 43 9.71 5.57 -1.56
N THR A 44 10.56 5.72 -0.54
CA THR A 44 11.90 5.12 -0.52
C THR A 44 11.85 3.59 -0.55
N ASN A 45 10.99 2.97 0.27
CA ASN A 45 10.82 1.52 0.29
C ASN A 45 10.23 1.02 -1.04
N GLN A 46 9.22 1.72 -1.59
CA GLN A 46 8.60 1.39 -2.88
C GLN A 46 9.61 1.43 -4.02
N ALA A 47 10.50 2.44 -4.05
CA ALA A 47 11.61 2.49 -5.00
C ALA A 47 12.62 1.33 -4.86
N MET A 48 12.65 0.69 -3.68
CA MET A 48 13.48 -0.45 -3.32
C MET A 48 12.71 -1.79 -3.35
N GLY A 49 11.65 -1.91 -4.17
CA GLY A 49 10.88 -3.16 -4.32
C GLY A 49 10.02 -3.51 -3.10
N GLY A 50 9.79 -2.55 -2.20
CA GLY A 50 9.14 -2.75 -0.90
C GLY A 50 10.07 -3.35 0.15
N ALA A 51 11.38 -3.35 -0.06
CA ALA A 51 12.35 -3.80 0.93
C ALA A 51 12.69 -2.70 1.95
N GLY A 52 13.07 -3.11 3.15
CA GLY A 52 13.53 -2.26 4.23
C GLY A 52 13.12 -2.66 5.64
N ILE A 53 12.62 -3.88 5.92
CA ILE A 53 12.26 -4.30 7.30
C ILE A 53 13.39 -4.06 8.30
N ALA A 54 14.65 -4.21 7.88
CA ALA A 54 15.85 -3.98 8.70
C ALA A 54 16.50 -2.59 8.53
N LEU A 55 15.95 -1.71 7.69
CA LEU A 55 16.48 -0.35 7.51
C LEU A 55 15.93 0.59 8.59
N PRO A 56 16.75 1.48 9.17
CA PRO A 56 16.27 2.47 10.12
C PRO A 56 15.58 3.64 9.41
N SER A 57 14.64 4.30 10.09
CA SER A 57 14.07 5.57 9.63
C SER A 57 15.06 6.71 9.89
N GLY A 58 15.98 6.97 8.96
CA GLY A 58 16.97 8.05 9.08
C GLY A 58 16.49 9.34 8.44
N THR A 59 16.65 9.43 7.12
CA THR A 59 16.23 10.58 6.31
C THR A 59 14.84 10.43 5.70
N PHE A 60 14.19 9.29 5.93
CA PHE A 60 12.86 8.94 5.45
C PHE A 60 12.15 8.09 6.51
N LEU A 61 10.83 8.04 6.44
CA LEU A 61 9.99 7.20 7.30
C LEU A 61 9.87 5.80 6.71
N ASN A 62 10.22 4.79 7.50
CA ASN A 62 10.13 3.39 7.11
C ASN A 62 8.97 2.69 7.84
N SER A 63 7.80 2.67 7.19
CA SER A 63 6.59 2.06 7.74
C SER A 63 6.56 0.53 7.70
N LEU A 64 7.60 -0.12 7.15
CA LEU A 64 7.68 -1.58 7.10
C LEU A 64 7.94 -2.21 8.46
N ASN A 65 8.53 -1.47 9.40
CA ASN A 65 8.84 -1.97 10.73
C ASN A 65 8.76 -0.82 11.74
N PRO A 66 7.87 -0.87 12.75
CA PRO A 66 7.74 0.23 13.71
C PRO A 66 9.01 0.47 14.53
N ALA A 67 9.87 -0.53 14.75
CA ALA A 67 11.14 -0.31 15.44
C ALA A 67 12.09 0.61 14.67
N SER A 68 11.91 0.74 13.34
CA SER A 68 12.75 1.58 12.50
C SER A 68 12.71 3.06 12.89
N TYR A 69 11.58 3.53 13.45
CA TYR A 69 11.39 4.93 13.81
C TYR A 69 12.36 5.37 14.90
N SER A 70 12.92 4.45 15.69
CA SER A 70 13.95 4.79 16.67
C SER A 70 15.18 5.41 16.01
N GLY A 71 15.41 5.17 14.71
CA GLY A 71 16.53 5.74 13.94
C GLY A 71 16.39 7.23 13.59
N ILE A 72 15.24 7.87 13.84
CA ILE A 72 14.97 9.26 13.45
C ILE A 72 15.95 10.19 14.18
N ASP A 73 16.66 11.06 13.46
CA ASP A 73 17.60 11.98 14.11
C ASP A 73 16.90 12.87 15.17
N SER A 74 17.61 13.18 16.25
CA SER A 74 17.04 13.91 17.40
C SER A 74 16.50 15.30 17.10
N LEU A 75 17.01 15.95 16.06
CA LEU A 75 16.59 17.27 15.66
C LEU A 75 15.68 17.24 14.42
N SER A 76 15.37 16.04 13.91
CA SER A 76 14.59 15.87 12.70
C SER A 76 13.12 15.68 13.00
N PHE A 77 12.31 16.48 12.29
CA PHE A 77 10.90 16.21 12.09
C PHE A 77 10.68 15.85 10.63
N LEU A 78 10.22 14.63 10.39
CA LEU A 78 9.95 14.09 9.06
C LEU A 78 8.45 14.23 8.74
N TYR A 79 8.17 14.78 7.58
CA TYR A 79 6.84 14.81 6.98
C TYR A 79 6.93 14.09 5.64
N GLU A 80 6.10 13.08 5.44
CA GLU A 80 6.02 12.38 4.17
C GLU A 80 4.63 12.43 3.58
N PHE A 81 4.57 12.73 2.28
CA PHE A 81 3.38 12.66 1.47
C PHE A 81 3.69 11.79 0.26
N GLY A 82 2.81 10.84 -0.05
CA GLY A 82 2.91 9.97 -1.20
C GLY A 82 1.65 10.01 -2.06
N ALA A 83 1.83 9.92 -3.38
CA ALA A 83 0.77 9.70 -4.36
C ALA A 83 1.29 8.77 -5.46
N PHE A 84 0.38 8.16 -6.22
CA PHE A 84 0.75 7.32 -7.35
C PHE A 84 -0.20 7.48 -8.54
N MET A 85 0.29 7.07 -9.70
CA MET A 85 -0.49 6.85 -10.92
C MET A 85 -0.12 5.47 -11.48
N LYS A 86 -1.10 4.65 -11.85
CA LYS A 86 -0.93 3.28 -12.33
C LYS A 86 -1.66 3.12 -13.66
N TYR A 87 -0.92 2.75 -14.70
CA TYR A 87 -1.48 2.28 -15.97
C TYR A 87 -1.49 0.76 -15.96
N THR A 88 -2.61 0.14 -16.34
CA THR A 88 -2.78 -1.32 -16.36
C THR A 88 -3.37 -1.76 -17.68
N ASP A 89 -2.76 -2.77 -18.28
CA ASP A 89 -3.24 -3.55 -19.42
C ASP A 89 -3.80 -4.89 -18.89
N TYR A 90 -5.09 -5.10 -19.10
CA TYR A 90 -5.85 -6.28 -18.72
C TYR A 90 -6.05 -7.18 -19.93
N LYS A 91 -5.61 -8.44 -19.83
CA LYS A 91 -5.80 -9.44 -20.87
C LYS A 91 -6.57 -10.64 -20.36
N SER A 92 -7.64 -11.02 -21.04
CA SER A 92 -8.38 -12.27 -20.83
C SER A 92 -8.90 -12.79 -22.18
N SER A 93 -8.79 -14.09 -22.42
CA SER A 93 -9.25 -14.86 -23.59
C SER A 93 -9.96 -14.09 -24.72
N GLY A 94 -9.17 -13.36 -25.53
CA GLY A 94 -9.64 -12.65 -26.73
C GLY A 94 -9.99 -11.17 -26.55
N SER A 95 -9.99 -10.65 -25.33
CA SER A 95 -10.21 -9.24 -25.00
C SER A 95 -8.97 -8.59 -24.39
N ASN A 96 -8.79 -7.31 -24.67
CA ASN A 96 -7.78 -6.45 -24.06
C ASN A 96 -8.44 -5.15 -23.63
N GLN A 97 -8.12 -4.67 -22.43
CA GLN A 97 -8.62 -3.41 -21.91
C GLN A 97 -7.51 -2.72 -21.14
N ASP A 98 -7.45 -1.39 -21.21
CA ASP A 98 -6.54 -0.61 -20.40
C ASP A 98 -7.25 0.32 -19.42
N ARG A 99 -6.55 0.67 -18.34
CA ARG A 99 -7.03 1.60 -17.32
C ARG A 99 -5.90 2.42 -16.73
N ILE A 100 -6.18 3.68 -16.47
CA ILE A 100 -5.35 4.56 -15.65
C ILE A 100 -6.05 4.80 -14.32
N ASP A 101 -5.37 4.47 -13.23
CA ASP A 101 -5.76 4.76 -11.86
C ASP A 101 -4.78 5.76 -11.24
N GLY A 102 -5.26 6.56 -10.30
CA GLY A 102 -4.43 7.53 -9.59
C GLY A 102 -5.03 7.82 -8.23
N ASN A 103 -4.20 7.79 -7.20
CA ASN A 103 -4.65 8.11 -5.85
C ASN A 103 -3.54 8.65 -4.96
N PHE A 104 -3.97 9.23 -3.86
CA PHE A 104 -3.12 9.47 -2.72
C PHE A 104 -2.68 8.13 -2.09
N ASN A 105 -1.42 8.07 -1.65
CA ASN A 105 -0.80 6.86 -1.13
C ASN A 105 -0.64 6.91 0.38
N TYR A 106 -0.19 8.03 0.97
CA TYR A 106 -0.08 8.18 2.42
C TYR A 106 0.30 9.61 2.81
N ILE A 107 -0.04 9.96 4.06
CA ILE A 107 0.52 11.10 4.78
C ILE A 107 1.01 10.60 6.11
N ALA A 108 2.25 10.93 6.45
CA ALA A 108 2.85 10.48 7.68
C ALA A 108 3.79 11.54 8.25
N PHE A 109 3.92 11.51 9.56
CA PHE A 109 4.76 12.39 10.35
C PHE A 109 5.61 11.50 11.24
N GLY A 110 6.85 11.89 11.51
CA GLY A 110 7.68 11.20 12.48
C GLY A 110 8.70 12.12 13.11
N PHE A 111 8.92 11.91 14.40
CA PHE A 111 9.74 12.78 15.22
C PHE A 111 10.29 12.03 16.42
N ARG A 112 11.41 12.52 16.94
CA ARG A 112 11.97 12.01 18.19
C ARG A 112 11.29 12.70 19.37
N VAL A 113 10.77 11.92 20.33
CA VAL A 113 10.18 12.44 21.57
C VAL A 113 11.26 12.67 22.62
N ASN A 114 12.21 11.74 22.75
CA ASN A 114 13.40 11.87 23.59
C ASN A 114 14.56 11.01 23.03
N SER A 115 15.73 11.02 23.66
CA SER A 115 16.93 10.30 23.17
C SER A 115 16.72 8.80 22.91
N TRP A 116 15.78 8.15 23.59
CA TRP A 116 15.50 6.72 23.47
C TRP A 116 14.13 6.41 22.85
N TRP A 117 13.28 7.41 22.58
CA TRP A 117 11.91 7.25 22.08
C TRP A 117 11.65 8.13 20.87
N ALA A 118 11.16 7.52 19.80
CA ALA A 118 10.62 8.20 18.63
C ALA A 118 9.19 7.74 18.33
N SER A 119 8.42 8.62 17.70
CA SER A 119 7.04 8.34 17.32
C SER A 119 6.80 8.67 15.86
N SER A 120 5.84 7.98 15.26
CA SER A 120 5.29 8.31 13.95
C SER A 120 3.78 8.18 13.98
N LEU A 121 3.08 8.99 13.19
CA LEU A 121 1.66 8.85 12.97
C LEU A 121 1.33 9.13 11.51
N GLY A 122 0.29 8.51 11.00
CA GLY A 122 -0.09 8.70 9.60
C GLY A 122 -1.38 8.01 9.21
N ILE A 123 -1.83 8.30 7.99
CA ILE A 123 -2.98 7.67 7.34
C ILE A 123 -2.48 7.02 6.05
N ILE A 124 -2.73 5.72 5.91
CA ILE A 124 -2.37 4.93 4.73
C ILE A 124 -3.54 4.02 4.34
N PRO A 125 -3.79 3.77 3.04
CA PRO A 125 -4.69 2.72 2.60
C PRO A 125 -4.09 1.36 2.96
N TYR A 126 -4.92 0.46 3.50
CA TYR A 126 -4.57 -0.93 3.79
C TYR A 126 -4.99 -1.84 2.65
N SER A 127 -6.22 -1.68 2.17
CA SER A 127 -6.75 -2.41 1.02
C SER A 127 -7.66 -1.53 0.18
N SER A 128 -7.78 -1.88 -1.09
CA SER A 128 -8.62 -1.17 -2.06
C SER A 128 -9.56 -2.13 -2.79
N VAL A 129 -10.79 -1.67 -3.02
CA VAL A 129 -11.80 -2.36 -3.83
C VAL A 129 -12.16 -1.46 -4.99
N GLY A 130 -12.13 -2.02 -6.19
CA GLY A 130 -12.42 -1.29 -7.41
C GLY A 130 -12.44 -2.23 -8.60
N TYR A 131 -13.63 -2.50 -9.10
CA TYR A 131 -13.86 -3.35 -10.27
C TYR A 131 -15.21 -3.01 -10.91
N THR A 132 -15.31 -3.23 -12.21
CA THR A 132 -16.57 -3.29 -12.95
C THR A 132 -16.48 -4.50 -13.87
N ILE A 133 -17.39 -5.45 -13.69
CA ILE A 133 -17.41 -6.71 -14.43
C ILE A 133 -18.80 -6.86 -15.05
N ASP A 134 -18.82 -6.88 -16.38
CA ASP A 134 -20.02 -7.20 -17.16
C ASP A 134 -20.00 -8.68 -17.53
N THR A 135 -21.11 -9.37 -17.29
CA THR A 135 -21.27 -10.78 -17.64
C THR A 135 -22.68 -11.07 -18.11
N GLN A 136 -22.83 -12.18 -18.83
CA GLN A 136 -24.12 -12.70 -19.26
C GLN A 136 -24.35 -14.05 -18.58
N GLY A 137 -25.44 -14.14 -17.83
CA GLY A 137 -25.92 -15.40 -17.25
C GLY A 137 -27.11 -15.94 -18.02
N ILE A 138 -27.40 -17.22 -17.85
CA ILE A 138 -28.70 -17.81 -18.23
C ILE A 138 -29.48 -17.99 -16.93
N ILE A 139 -30.75 -17.58 -16.90
CA ILE A 139 -31.60 -17.89 -15.75
C ILE A 139 -31.78 -19.41 -15.71
N GLU A 140 -31.35 -20.06 -14.62
CA GLU A 140 -31.44 -21.51 -14.46
C GLU A 140 -32.87 -22.00 -14.76
N GLY A 141 -32.97 -22.98 -15.68
CA GLY A 141 -34.27 -23.50 -16.14
C GLY A 141 -34.91 -22.77 -17.33
N THR A 142 -34.26 -21.73 -17.90
CA THR A 142 -34.74 -21.02 -19.10
C THR A 142 -33.67 -20.93 -20.20
N ARG A 143 -34.04 -20.40 -21.38
CA ARG A 143 -33.09 -20.01 -22.46
C ARG A 143 -32.83 -18.50 -22.48
N THR A 144 -33.32 -17.77 -21.48
CA THR A 144 -33.26 -16.30 -21.43
C THR A 144 -31.92 -15.88 -20.85
N THR A 145 -31.20 -15.06 -21.60
CA THR A 145 -29.96 -14.44 -21.15
C THR A 145 -30.27 -13.22 -20.29
N TYR A 146 -29.53 -13.08 -19.19
CA TYR A 146 -29.64 -11.97 -18.25
C TYR A 146 -28.29 -11.24 -18.20
N ASN A 147 -28.31 -9.94 -18.51
CA ASN A 147 -27.10 -9.12 -18.42
C ASN A 147 -26.90 -8.76 -16.95
N ARG A 148 -25.73 -9.06 -16.40
CA ARG A 148 -25.35 -8.72 -15.02
C ARG A 148 -24.15 -7.79 -15.03
N ASN A 149 -24.22 -6.73 -14.24
CA ASN A 149 -23.10 -5.85 -13.97
C ASN A 149 -22.76 -5.93 -12.48
N PHE A 150 -21.50 -6.18 -12.18
CA PHE A 150 -20.96 -6.13 -10.84
C PHE A 150 -20.01 -4.96 -10.72
N THR A 151 -20.31 -4.03 -9.83
CA THR A 151 -19.44 -2.89 -9.52
C THR A 151 -19.05 -2.92 -8.05
N GLY A 152 -17.75 -2.77 -7.77
CA GLY A 152 -17.25 -2.62 -6.42
C GLY A 152 -16.40 -1.37 -6.27
N SER A 153 -16.49 -0.72 -5.11
CA SER A 153 -15.69 0.46 -4.79
C SER A 153 -15.41 0.60 -3.29
N GLY A 154 -14.36 1.33 -2.95
CA GLY A 154 -14.01 1.67 -1.57
C GLY A 154 -12.74 0.96 -1.10
N GLY A 155 -12.70 0.57 0.17
CA GLY A 155 -11.53 -0.07 0.77
C GLY A 155 -11.39 0.22 2.25
N ILE A 156 -10.25 -0.19 2.81
CA ILE A 156 -9.91 -0.01 4.22
C ILE A 156 -8.70 0.91 4.29
N ASN A 157 -8.81 1.95 5.12
CA ASN A 157 -7.72 2.82 5.50
C ASN A 157 -7.24 2.48 6.92
N LYS A 158 -5.99 2.85 7.19
CA LYS A 158 -5.32 2.66 8.47
C LYS A 158 -4.82 4.02 8.95
N PHE A 159 -5.39 4.51 10.05
CA PHE A 159 -4.76 5.57 10.84
C PHE A 159 -3.90 4.89 11.90
N TYR A 160 -2.64 5.29 12.01
CA TYR A 160 -1.69 4.65 12.89
C TYR A 160 -0.94 5.64 13.77
N ILE A 161 -0.56 5.17 14.96
CA ILE A 161 0.41 5.81 15.84
C ILE A 161 1.42 4.74 16.24
N ALA A 162 2.66 4.92 15.79
CA ALA A 162 3.78 4.06 16.10
C ALA A 162 4.69 4.70 17.14
N ASN A 163 5.18 3.89 18.07
CA ASN A 163 6.18 4.27 19.06
C ASN A 163 7.34 3.28 18.99
N ALA A 164 8.55 3.81 18.95
CA ALA A 164 9.78 3.06 18.81
C ALA A 164 10.78 3.45 19.89
N PHE A 165 11.45 2.46 20.46
CA PHE A 165 12.31 2.61 21.61
C PHE A 165 13.67 1.97 21.38
N HIS A 166 14.74 2.69 21.68
CA HIS A 166 16.08 2.13 21.83
C HIS A 166 16.21 1.48 23.20
N LEU A 167 16.19 0.15 23.24
CA LEU A 167 16.44 -0.59 24.48
C LEU A 167 17.93 -0.66 24.80
N THR A 168 18.74 -0.83 23.76
CA THR A 168 20.20 -0.79 23.84
C THR A 168 20.76 -0.01 22.66
N LYS A 169 22.08 0.15 22.60
CA LYS A 169 22.75 0.78 21.45
C LYS A 169 22.53 0.02 20.14
N ASN A 170 22.23 -1.28 20.22
CA ASN A 170 22.11 -2.17 19.07
C ASN A 170 20.69 -2.68 18.87
N LEU A 171 19.81 -2.58 19.87
CA LEU A 171 18.46 -3.13 19.84
C LEU A 171 17.40 -2.03 19.93
N SER A 172 16.50 -2.05 18.97
CA SER A 172 15.31 -1.23 18.93
C SER A 172 14.06 -2.10 18.87
N ILE A 173 13.02 -1.68 19.56
CA ILE A 173 11.68 -2.27 19.48
C ILE A 173 10.69 -1.21 19.05
N GLY A 174 9.56 -1.62 18.52
CA GLY A 174 8.47 -0.72 18.21
C GLY A 174 7.12 -1.41 18.24
N VAL A 175 6.10 -0.60 18.49
CA VAL A 175 4.70 -0.97 18.43
C VAL A 175 3.97 0.04 17.57
N ASN A 176 3.09 -0.45 16.72
CA ASN A 176 2.22 0.36 15.90
C ASN A 176 0.77 0.08 16.28
N THR A 177 0.09 1.06 16.87
CA THR A 177 -1.33 0.96 17.21
C THR A 177 -2.14 1.66 16.14
N SER A 178 -3.14 0.97 15.59
CA SER A 178 -3.88 1.43 14.42
C SER A 178 -5.39 1.31 14.59
N VAL A 179 -6.12 2.24 13.98
CA VAL A 179 -7.55 2.12 13.69
C VAL A 179 -7.69 1.82 12.20
N LEU A 180 -8.24 0.64 11.89
CA LEU A 180 -8.65 0.26 10.55
C LEU A 180 -10.08 0.75 10.33
N PHE A 181 -10.30 1.55 9.30
CA PHE A 181 -11.60 2.14 9.01
C PHE A 181 -11.87 2.28 7.52
N GLY A 182 -13.13 2.16 7.11
CA GLY A 182 -13.51 2.36 5.73
C GLY A 182 -14.83 1.70 5.40
N SER A 183 -15.18 1.75 4.12
CA SER A 183 -16.38 1.10 3.61
C SER A 183 -16.10 0.44 2.27
N ILE A 184 -16.74 -0.71 2.05
CA ILE A 184 -16.73 -1.43 0.77
C ILE A 184 -18.16 -1.44 0.26
N ASN A 185 -18.37 -0.88 -0.92
CA ASN A 185 -19.66 -0.84 -1.60
C ASN A 185 -19.62 -1.81 -2.77
N GLN A 186 -20.56 -2.77 -2.79
CA GLN A 186 -20.72 -3.73 -3.87
C GLN A 186 -22.14 -3.58 -4.41
N VAL A 187 -22.25 -3.35 -5.72
CA VAL A 187 -23.52 -3.22 -6.42
C VAL A 187 -23.55 -4.30 -7.49
N GLU A 188 -24.58 -5.11 -7.45
CA GLU A 188 -24.93 -6.02 -8.52
C GLU A 188 -26.22 -5.52 -9.14
N THR A 189 -26.21 -5.28 -10.44
CA THR A 189 -27.43 -5.10 -11.21
C THR A 189 -27.60 -6.27 -12.14
N GLY A 190 -28.85 -6.54 -12.49
CA GLY A 190 -29.06 -7.13 -13.78
C GLY A 190 -30.40 -6.77 -14.37
N SER A 191 -30.49 -7.09 -15.65
CA SER A 191 -31.61 -6.75 -16.50
C SER A 191 -31.88 -7.88 -17.47
N ASP A 192 -33.15 -8.20 -17.64
CA ASP A 192 -33.58 -9.05 -18.75
C ASP A 192 -33.72 -8.17 -20.01
N ASN A 193 -33.59 -8.76 -21.20
CA ASN A 193 -33.69 -8.00 -22.45
C ASN A 193 -35.07 -7.33 -22.68
N SER A 194 -36.06 -7.59 -21.82
CA SER A 194 -37.40 -6.99 -21.84
C SER A 194 -37.61 -5.93 -20.73
N SER A 195 -36.63 -5.70 -19.87
CA SER A 195 -36.67 -4.86 -18.65
C SER A 195 -37.85 -5.15 -17.70
N LEU A 196 -38.37 -6.39 -17.70
CA LEU A 196 -39.54 -6.77 -16.90
C LEU A 196 -39.17 -7.26 -15.50
N SER A 197 -37.91 -7.61 -15.28
CA SER A 197 -37.39 -8.24 -14.05
C SER A 197 -36.04 -7.64 -13.65
N ASP A 198 -35.89 -6.32 -13.75
CA ASP A 198 -34.66 -5.62 -13.39
C ASP A 198 -34.47 -5.65 -11.88
N TYR A 199 -33.25 -5.96 -11.44
CA TYR A 199 -32.88 -5.85 -10.03
C TYR A 199 -31.59 -5.09 -9.81
N THR A 200 -31.46 -4.55 -8.61
CA THR A 200 -30.23 -3.99 -8.07
C THR A 200 -30.06 -4.42 -6.63
N VAL A 201 -29.01 -5.17 -6.34
CA VAL A 201 -28.58 -5.54 -5.00
C VAL A 201 -27.40 -4.66 -4.62
N THR A 202 -27.56 -3.85 -3.58
CA THR A 202 -26.49 -3.02 -3.02
C THR A 202 -26.11 -3.56 -1.65
N THR A 203 -24.84 -3.92 -1.48
CA THR A 203 -24.24 -4.28 -0.19
C THR A 203 -23.22 -3.21 0.20
N LYS A 204 -23.42 -2.55 1.34
CA LYS A 204 -22.45 -1.62 1.92
C LYS A 204 -21.90 -2.20 3.21
N LYS A 205 -20.59 -2.41 3.28
CA LYS A 205 -19.91 -2.94 4.46
C LYS A 205 -19.10 -1.84 5.11
N TYR A 206 -19.23 -1.69 6.42
CA TYR A 206 -18.51 -0.71 7.21
C TYR A 206 -17.55 -1.43 8.15
N ILE A 207 -16.30 -0.97 8.14
CA ILE A 207 -15.22 -1.56 8.94
C ILE A 207 -14.72 -0.49 9.90
N ARG A 208 -14.62 -0.84 11.19
CA ARG A 208 -13.96 -0.02 12.21
C ARG A 208 -13.39 -0.92 13.30
N ASN A 209 -12.08 -1.15 13.27
CA ASN A 209 -11.41 -2.07 14.18
C ASN A 209 -10.09 -1.50 14.70
N LEU A 210 -9.70 -1.92 15.90
CA LEU A 210 -8.36 -1.67 16.43
C LEU A 210 -7.43 -2.79 16.00
N TYR A 211 -6.18 -2.44 15.73
CA TYR A 211 -5.12 -3.38 15.39
C TYR A 211 -3.79 -2.92 15.99
N ALA A 212 -2.92 -3.87 16.31
CA ALA A 212 -1.57 -3.57 16.77
C ALA A 212 -0.57 -4.51 16.12
N ASP A 213 0.53 -3.97 15.62
CA ASP A 213 1.66 -4.73 15.09
C ASP A 213 2.97 -4.30 15.76
N PHE A 214 3.94 -5.21 15.72
CA PHE A 214 5.17 -5.11 16.49
C PHE A 214 6.40 -5.26 15.60
N GLY A 215 7.48 -4.63 16.04
CA GLY A 215 8.73 -4.60 15.31
C GLY A 215 9.93 -4.70 16.23
N LEU A 216 10.99 -5.29 15.71
CA LEU A 216 12.30 -5.37 16.34
C LEU A 216 13.37 -5.09 15.27
N GLN A 217 14.40 -4.35 15.63
CA GLN A 217 15.61 -4.18 14.82
C GLN A 217 16.85 -4.37 15.68
N TYR A 218 17.78 -5.17 15.20
CA TYR A 218 19.10 -5.33 15.80
C TYR A 218 20.17 -4.93 14.80
N ALA A 219 21.04 -3.99 15.16
CA ALA A 219 22.06 -3.45 14.26
C ALA A 219 23.44 -3.40 14.91
N ILE A 220 24.47 -3.85 14.19
CA ILE A 220 25.88 -3.76 14.60
C ILE A 220 26.60 -2.81 13.66
N GLU A 221 27.32 -1.86 14.24
CA GLU A 221 28.16 -0.90 13.49
C GLU A 221 29.63 -1.32 13.57
N LYS A 222 30.29 -1.39 12.41
CA LYS A 222 31.73 -1.67 12.25
C LYS A 222 32.33 -0.62 11.32
N GLY A 223 32.89 0.43 11.91
CA GLY A 223 33.39 1.59 11.16
C GLY A 223 32.26 2.30 10.42
N LYS A 224 32.33 2.37 9.09
CA LYS A 224 31.25 2.94 8.25
C LYS A 224 30.15 1.94 7.88
N ASN A 225 30.35 0.67 8.20
CA ASN A 225 29.43 -0.38 7.79
C ASN A 225 28.45 -0.68 8.93
N ARG A 226 27.17 -0.80 8.59
CA ARG A 226 26.10 -1.20 9.51
C ARG A 226 25.43 -2.44 8.96
N TYR A 227 25.30 -3.46 9.80
CA TYR A 227 24.63 -4.72 9.51
C TYR A 227 23.40 -4.81 10.40
N SER A 228 22.22 -4.99 9.80
CA SER A 228 20.96 -4.98 10.52
C SER A 228 20.14 -6.23 10.24
N LEU A 229 19.48 -6.73 11.28
CA LEU A 229 18.41 -7.72 11.22
C LEU A 229 17.12 -7.03 11.70
N GLY A 230 16.02 -7.26 11.00
CA GLY A 230 14.70 -6.76 11.37
C GLY A 230 13.70 -7.89 11.45
N LEU A 231 12.79 -7.82 12.43
CA LEU A 231 11.67 -8.73 12.59
C LEU A 231 10.39 -7.93 12.76
N THR A 232 9.29 -8.42 12.18
CA THR A 232 7.95 -7.85 12.39
C THR A 232 6.93 -8.95 12.66
N TYR A 233 5.93 -8.60 13.47
CA TYR A 233 4.85 -9.50 13.83
C TYR A 233 3.53 -8.75 13.93
N GLY A 234 2.53 -9.25 13.22
CA GLY A 234 1.14 -8.84 13.30
C GLY A 234 0.28 -10.03 13.74
N PRO A 235 -0.48 -9.93 14.83
CA PRO A 235 -1.35 -11.02 15.27
C PRO A 235 -2.54 -11.20 14.33
N GLU A 236 -3.07 -12.42 14.28
CA GLU A 236 -4.34 -12.69 13.63
C GLU A 236 -5.48 -12.06 14.44
N VAL A 237 -6.39 -11.34 13.77
CA VAL A 237 -7.55 -10.71 14.42
C VAL A 237 -8.81 -10.86 13.58
N ASN A 238 -9.95 -11.02 14.24
CA ASN A 238 -11.25 -10.94 13.58
C ASN A 238 -11.70 -9.48 13.52
N LEU A 239 -11.73 -8.92 12.31
CA LEU A 239 -12.29 -7.60 12.06
C LEU A 239 -13.81 -7.70 12.05
N VAL A 240 -14.45 -6.99 12.97
CA VAL A 240 -15.91 -6.87 13.01
C VAL A 240 -16.36 -5.88 11.94
N SER A 241 -17.35 -6.26 11.15
CA SER A 241 -17.96 -5.39 10.16
C SER A 241 -19.47 -5.43 10.26
N SER A 242 -20.10 -4.28 10.09
CA SER A 242 -21.55 -4.15 9.91
C SER A 242 -21.84 -3.98 8.43
N TYR A 243 -23.01 -4.43 7.97
CA TYR A 243 -23.40 -4.24 6.58
C TYR A 243 -24.87 -3.85 6.42
N ASP A 244 -25.13 -3.08 5.36
CA ASP A 244 -26.46 -2.75 4.88
C ASP A 244 -26.69 -3.45 3.54
N LEU A 245 -27.83 -4.12 3.38
CA LEU A 245 -28.26 -4.75 2.13
C LEU A 245 -29.55 -4.09 1.65
N THR A 246 -29.55 -3.62 0.42
CA THR A 246 -30.74 -3.07 -0.24
C THR A 246 -31.00 -3.82 -1.53
N LEU A 247 -32.20 -4.37 -1.68
CA LEU A 247 -32.67 -4.92 -2.95
C LEU A 247 -33.68 -3.94 -3.55
N VAL A 248 -33.44 -3.55 -4.79
CA VAL A 248 -34.44 -2.88 -5.64
C VAL A 248 -34.85 -3.89 -6.70
N TYR A 249 -36.14 -4.16 -6.82
CA TYR A 249 -36.71 -5.04 -7.84
C TYR A 249 -37.88 -4.31 -8.50
N ASN A 250 -37.85 -4.14 -9.82
CA ASN A 250 -38.88 -3.41 -10.58
C ASN A 250 -39.26 -2.06 -9.93
N SER A 251 -38.26 -1.23 -9.65
CA SER A 251 -38.38 0.09 -9.01
C SER A 251 -38.97 0.10 -7.58
N THR A 252 -39.24 -1.07 -6.99
CA THR A 252 -39.66 -1.20 -5.60
C THR A 252 -38.44 -1.48 -4.73
N THR A 253 -38.26 -0.68 -3.67
CA THR A 253 -37.13 -0.84 -2.73
C THR A 253 -37.52 -1.70 -1.55
N TYR A 254 -36.75 -2.75 -1.32
CA TYR A 254 -36.83 -3.63 -0.15
C TYR A 254 -35.55 -3.43 0.68
N PRO A 255 -35.60 -2.58 1.74
CA PRO A 255 -34.47 -2.45 2.65
C PRO A 255 -34.38 -3.73 3.50
N LEU A 256 -33.27 -4.44 3.38
CA LEU A 256 -32.95 -5.60 4.21
C LEU A 256 -31.78 -5.21 5.11
N THR A 257 -32.06 -4.44 6.16
CA THR A 257 -31.02 -4.12 7.15
C THR A 257 -30.72 -5.35 8.00
N TYR A 258 -29.67 -6.07 7.66
CA TYR A 258 -29.09 -7.13 8.48
C TYR A 258 -27.87 -6.57 9.22
N SER A 259 -28.07 -6.05 10.43
CA SER A 259 -26.96 -5.71 11.32
C SER A 259 -26.43 -6.98 12.00
N SER A 260 -25.87 -7.89 11.22
CA SER A 260 -25.14 -9.04 11.75
C SER A 260 -23.64 -8.81 11.59
N ASP A 261 -22.89 -8.94 12.67
CA ASP A 261 -21.44 -8.81 12.67
C ASP A 261 -20.81 -9.89 11.78
N GLN A 262 -20.40 -9.52 10.56
CA GLN A 262 -19.57 -10.37 9.72
C GLN A 262 -18.11 -10.23 10.19
N LYS A 263 -17.46 -11.35 10.49
CA LYS A 263 -16.06 -11.39 10.92
C LYS A 263 -15.17 -11.63 9.70
N TYR A 264 -14.33 -10.64 9.40
CA TYR A 264 -13.26 -10.78 8.42
C TYR A 264 -11.97 -11.16 9.14
N LEU A 265 -11.40 -12.31 8.80
CA LEU A 265 -10.12 -12.71 9.38
C LEU A 265 -8.99 -11.89 8.75
N MET A 266 -8.34 -11.05 9.56
CA MET A 266 -7.04 -10.49 9.22
C MET A 266 -5.99 -11.49 9.69
N PRO A 267 -5.23 -12.12 8.78
CA PRO A 267 -4.34 -13.21 9.14
C PRO A 267 -3.12 -12.72 9.91
N GLY A 268 -2.51 -13.63 10.66
CA GLY A 268 -1.22 -13.40 11.29
C GLY A 268 -0.13 -13.12 10.23
N GLN A 269 0.66 -12.07 10.45
CA GLN A 269 1.73 -11.61 9.57
C GLN A 269 3.08 -11.71 10.26
N TYR A 270 4.09 -12.19 9.54
CA TYR A 270 5.46 -12.34 10.01
C TYR A 270 6.41 -11.77 8.97
N GLY A 271 7.42 -11.03 9.40
CA GLY A 271 8.45 -10.49 8.51
C GLY A 271 9.84 -10.66 9.08
N VAL A 272 10.79 -10.95 8.21
CA VAL A 272 12.23 -10.95 8.51
C VAL A 272 12.95 -10.17 7.42
N GLY A 273 13.91 -9.35 7.83
CA GLY A 273 14.70 -8.53 6.92
C GLY A 273 16.16 -8.52 7.30
N LEU A 274 17.02 -8.45 6.30
CA LEU A 274 18.45 -8.19 6.44
C LEU A 274 18.78 -6.90 5.71
N ALA A 275 19.61 -6.07 6.30
CA ALA A 275 20.11 -4.87 5.65
C ALA A 275 21.60 -4.63 5.88
N PHE A 276 22.22 -4.04 4.88
CA PHE A 276 23.60 -3.57 4.93
C PHE A 276 23.63 -2.10 4.51
N GLN A 277 24.33 -1.26 5.28
CA GLN A 277 24.54 0.15 4.94
C GLN A 277 26.03 0.49 5.04
N GLN A 278 26.57 1.15 4.01
CA GLN A 278 27.91 1.72 4.00
C GLN A 278 27.81 3.24 4.08
N GLY A 279 27.79 3.76 5.32
CA GLY A 279 27.49 5.15 5.62
C GLY A 279 26.22 5.61 4.91
N ASN A 280 26.26 6.81 4.34
CA ASN A 280 25.15 7.36 3.56
C ASN A 280 25.30 7.11 2.04
N ARG A 281 26.22 6.23 1.64
CA ARG A 281 26.58 6.03 0.23
C ARG A 281 25.81 4.88 -0.40
N PHE A 282 25.63 3.79 0.33
CA PHE A 282 25.04 2.57 -0.20
C PHE A 282 24.21 1.90 0.89
N SER A 283 23.02 1.42 0.51
CA SER A 283 22.19 0.55 1.33
C SER A 283 21.65 -0.59 0.48
N ALA A 284 21.59 -1.78 1.07
CA ALA A 284 20.95 -2.96 0.49
C ALA A 284 20.01 -3.58 1.53
N ALA A 285 18.86 -4.09 1.09
CA ALA A 285 17.89 -4.75 1.94
C ALA A 285 17.30 -5.98 1.24
N LEU A 286 17.14 -7.07 1.99
CA LEU A 286 16.49 -8.30 1.56
C LEU A 286 15.47 -8.69 2.61
N ASP A 287 14.22 -8.83 2.20
CA ASP A 287 13.09 -9.08 3.08
C ASP A 287 12.27 -10.29 2.63
N TYR A 288 11.72 -10.99 3.61
CA TYR A 288 10.72 -12.03 3.44
C TYR A 288 9.54 -11.77 4.38
N THR A 289 8.32 -11.85 3.86
CA THR A 289 7.10 -11.80 4.67
C THR A 289 6.19 -12.98 4.39
N LEU A 290 5.50 -13.44 5.43
CA LEU A 290 4.54 -14.52 5.42
C LEU A 290 3.23 -14.04 6.06
N SER A 291 2.10 -14.24 5.38
CA SER A 291 0.76 -13.99 5.93
C SER A 291 -0.05 -15.28 5.90
N LYS A 292 -0.53 -15.71 7.07
CA LYS A 292 -1.23 -16.99 7.25
C LYS A 292 -2.70 -16.94 6.83
N TRP A 293 -2.95 -16.86 5.53
CA TRP A 293 -4.30 -16.77 4.96
C TRP A 293 -5.01 -18.13 4.86
N SER A 294 -4.32 -19.26 5.09
CA SER A 294 -4.92 -20.61 5.02
C SER A 294 -6.08 -20.84 6.01
N SER A 295 -6.16 -20.06 7.10
CA SER A 295 -7.27 -20.08 8.05
C SER A 295 -8.46 -19.21 7.62
N ALA A 296 -8.30 -18.35 6.62
CA ALA A 296 -9.36 -17.47 6.13
C ALA A 296 -10.25 -18.21 5.12
N SER A 297 -11.56 -18.11 5.26
CA SER A 297 -12.53 -18.60 4.27
C SER A 297 -13.24 -17.44 3.59
N PHE A 298 -13.31 -17.44 2.27
CA PHE A 298 -14.20 -16.54 1.54
C PHE A 298 -15.58 -17.17 1.36
N ASN A 299 -16.63 -16.35 1.30
CA ASN A 299 -18.00 -16.81 1.09
C ASN A 299 -18.27 -17.12 -0.40
N ASN A 300 -17.35 -17.84 -1.04
CA ASN A 300 -17.41 -18.30 -2.43
C ASN A 300 -16.69 -19.66 -2.51
N SER A 301 -17.41 -20.70 -2.95
CA SER A 301 -16.90 -22.08 -3.02
C SER A 301 -15.76 -22.28 -4.02
N ASP A 302 -15.65 -21.40 -5.01
CA ASP A 302 -14.71 -21.54 -6.12
C ASP A 302 -13.34 -20.92 -5.82
N ILE A 303 -13.22 -20.26 -4.65
CA ILE A 303 -12.01 -19.55 -4.25
C ILE A 303 -11.42 -20.24 -3.04
N ARG A 304 -10.19 -20.74 -3.22
CA ARG A 304 -9.40 -21.28 -2.12
C ARG A 304 -8.38 -20.26 -1.67
N THR A 305 -8.15 -20.25 -0.36
CA THR A 305 -7.09 -19.48 0.28
C THR A 305 -5.87 -20.34 0.52
N GLN A 306 -4.70 -19.73 0.45
CA GLN A 306 -3.43 -20.30 0.86
C GLN A 306 -2.58 -19.22 1.53
N ASP A 307 -1.52 -19.60 2.23
CA ASP A 307 -0.61 -18.63 2.82
C ASP A 307 0.09 -17.79 1.73
N ASN A 308 0.21 -16.49 1.99
CA ASN A 308 0.89 -15.54 1.11
C ASN A 308 2.34 -15.37 1.55
N SER A 309 3.27 -15.48 0.60
CA SER A 309 4.68 -15.24 0.81
C SER A 309 5.20 -14.16 -0.13
N ARG A 310 5.91 -13.16 0.39
CA ARG A 310 6.54 -12.11 -0.40
C ARG A 310 8.04 -12.05 -0.16
N TYR A 311 8.79 -11.94 -1.24
CA TYR A 311 10.23 -11.69 -1.26
C TYR A 311 10.48 -10.31 -1.86
N SER A 312 11.30 -9.49 -1.21
CA SER A 312 11.65 -8.14 -1.68
C SER A 312 13.15 -7.91 -1.57
N LEU A 313 13.75 -7.34 -2.61
CA LEU A 313 15.15 -6.96 -2.66
C LEU A 313 15.25 -5.49 -3.10
N GLY A 314 16.11 -4.72 -2.45
CA GLY A 314 16.28 -3.31 -2.75
C GLY A 314 17.69 -2.80 -2.52
N LEU A 315 18.12 -1.87 -3.38
CA LEU A 315 19.40 -1.18 -3.35
C LEU A 315 19.16 0.34 -3.40
N ASP A 316 19.93 1.11 -2.63
CA ASP A 316 20.03 2.58 -2.71
C ASP A 316 21.50 2.95 -2.82
N TYR A 317 21.85 3.74 -3.83
CA TYR A 317 23.19 4.24 -4.06
C TYR A 317 23.20 5.76 -4.25
N THR A 318 24.08 6.43 -3.52
CA THR A 318 24.36 7.87 -3.67
C THR A 318 25.84 8.05 -4.03
N PRO A 319 26.19 8.59 -5.21
CA PRO A 319 27.59 8.68 -5.65
C PRO A 319 28.48 9.50 -4.71
N ARG A 320 27.98 10.62 -4.19
CA ARG A 320 28.67 11.51 -3.26
C ARG A 320 27.75 12.01 -2.17
N THR A 321 28.27 12.07 -0.95
CA THR A 321 27.53 12.43 0.26
C THR A 321 27.89 13.83 0.81
N SER A 322 28.79 14.56 0.15
CA SER A 322 29.24 15.89 0.63
C SER A 322 28.19 16.97 0.41
N LEU A 323 28.05 17.89 1.36
CA LEU A 323 27.09 19.00 1.31
C LEU A 323 27.41 20.06 0.23
N ILE A 324 28.65 20.08 -0.25
CA ILE A 324 29.16 21.05 -1.24
C ILE A 324 28.94 20.57 -2.69
N ASP A 325 28.73 19.26 -2.89
CA ASP A 325 28.48 18.69 -4.20
C ASP A 325 27.08 19.10 -4.73
N ARG A 326 26.91 19.13 -6.07
CA ARG A 326 25.66 19.56 -6.71
C ARG A 326 25.22 18.58 -7.81
N GLY A 327 23.92 18.59 -8.11
CA GLY A 327 23.32 17.85 -9.22
C GLY A 327 23.30 16.34 -9.00
N PHE A 328 23.45 15.59 -10.10
CA PHE A 328 23.36 14.12 -10.17
C PHE A 328 24.26 13.38 -9.17
N LYS A 329 25.39 13.97 -8.77
CA LYS A 329 26.33 13.36 -7.82
C LYS A 329 25.73 13.12 -6.43
N ARG A 330 24.64 13.80 -6.08
CA ARG A 330 23.95 13.69 -4.78
C ARG A 330 22.57 13.06 -4.88
N MET A 331 22.16 12.63 -6.07
CA MET A 331 20.88 11.93 -6.22
C MET A 331 21.02 10.51 -5.64
N HIS A 332 19.94 10.07 -5.01
CA HIS A 332 19.76 8.67 -4.65
C HIS A 332 19.28 7.91 -5.88
N TYR A 333 19.94 6.82 -6.21
CA TYR A 333 19.54 5.91 -7.28
C TYR A 333 19.13 4.61 -6.64
N ARG A 334 17.87 4.21 -6.86
CA ARG A 334 17.27 3.05 -6.23
C ARG A 334 16.85 2.03 -7.27
N LEU A 335 17.09 0.78 -6.94
CA LEU A 335 16.70 -0.38 -7.74
C LEU A 335 16.11 -1.42 -6.80
N GLY A 336 15.01 -2.04 -7.18
CA GLY A 336 14.43 -3.12 -6.40
C GLY A 336 13.60 -4.08 -7.24
N GLY A 337 13.18 -5.14 -6.60
CA GLY A 337 12.30 -6.13 -7.19
C GLY A 337 11.60 -6.95 -6.11
N PHE A 338 10.47 -7.52 -6.48
CA PHE A 338 9.70 -8.38 -5.59
C PHE A 338 8.98 -9.50 -6.33
N TYR A 339 8.65 -10.54 -5.56
CA TYR A 339 7.77 -11.61 -5.96
C TYR A 339 6.82 -11.91 -4.79
N THR A 340 5.52 -12.02 -5.09
CA THR A 340 4.47 -12.29 -4.12
C THR A 340 3.67 -13.50 -4.58
N GLY A 341 3.76 -14.59 -3.80
CA GLY A 341 2.89 -15.76 -3.92
C GLY A 341 1.53 -15.43 -3.32
N SER A 342 0.48 -15.40 -4.14
CA SER A 342 -0.82 -14.88 -3.72
C SER A 342 -1.52 -15.79 -2.71
N TYR A 343 -2.35 -15.19 -1.86
CA TYR A 343 -3.25 -15.94 -1.00
C TYR A 343 -4.47 -16.49 -1.74
N MET A 344 -4.77 -16.00 -2.95
CA MET A 344 -5.93 -16.43 -3.73
C MET A 344 -5.55 -17.46 -4.78
N ILE A 345 -6.28 -18.58 -4.77
CA ILE A 345 -6.30 -19.59 -5.83
C ILE A 345 -7.68 -19.56 -6.48
N ILE A 346 -7.72 -19.30 -7.79
CA ILE A 346 -8.93 -19.30 -8.61
C ILE A 346 -8.72 -20.32 -9.73
N ASP A 347 -9.68 -21.21 -9.95
CA ASP A 347 -9.57 -22.29 -10.95
C ASP A 347 -8.27 -23.10 -10.85
N ASN A 348 -7.85 -23.38 -9.61
CA ASN A 348 -6.62 -24.09 -9.26
C ASN A 348 -5.33 -23.38 -9.75
N GLN A 349 -5.38 -22.07 -10.01
CA GLN A 349 -4.22 -21.24 -10.36
C GLN A 349 -4.01 -20.13 -9.31
N PRO A 350 -2.79 -19.99 -8.77
CA PRO A 350 -2.47 -18.90 -7.85
C PRO A 350 -2.28 -17.58 -8.61
N ILE A 351 -2.87 -16.50 -8.10
CA ILE A 351 -2.83 -15.17 -8.74
C ILE A 351 -1.57 -14.39 -8.33
N ASN A 352 -0.40 -14.95 -8.67
CA ASN A 352 0.89 -14.41 -8.23
C ASN A 352 1.19 -13.03 -8.83
N SER A 353 2.03 -12.26 -8.13
CA SER A 353 2.47 -10.93 -8.56
C SER A 353 3.99 -10.81 -8.52
N MET A 354 4.56 -10.10 -9.47
CA MET A 354 6.00 -9.80 -9.52
C MET A 354 6.25 -8.43 -10.14
N GLY A 355 7.34 -7.78 -9.77
CA GLY A 355 7.68 -6.48 -10.31
C GLY A 355 9.12 -6.05 -10.04
N MET A 356 9.53 -5.02 -10.78
CA MET A 356 10.81 -4.33 -10.63
C MET A 356 10.59 -2.84 -10.46
N THR A 357 11.44 -2.19 -9.68
CA THR A 357 11.32 -0.78 -9.32
C THR A 357 12.62 -0.03 -9.59
N PHE A 358 12.51 1.16 -10.16
CA PHE A 358 13.62 2.09 -10.34
C PHE A 358 13.21 3.43 -9.74
N GLY A 359 14.07 4.04 -8.93
CA GLY A 359 13.74 5.31 -8.28
C GLY A 359 14.89 6.29 -8.24
N ILE A 360 14.53 7.57 -8.24
CA ILE A 360 15.44 8.67 -8.01
C ILE A 360 14.97 9.47 -6.80
N GLY A 361 15.90 9.78 -5.90
CA GLY A 361 15.70 10.73 -4.81
C GLY A 361 16.52 11.98 -5.05
N ILE A 362 15.86 13.11 -5.18
CA ILE A 362 16.46 14.41 -5.49
C ILE A 362 16.49 15.22 -4.18
N PRO A 363 17.66 15.47 -3.59
CA PRO A 363 17.77 16.32 -2.42
C PRO A 363 17.34 17.75 -2.74
N LEU A 364 16.52 18.34 -1.88
CA LEU A 364 16.11 19.74 -1.96
C LEU A 364 17.17 20.65 -1.32
N ARG A 365 16.99 21.97 -1.43
CA ARG A 365 18.00 23.00 -1.09
C ARG A 365 18.48 22.97 0.37
N ASN A 366 17.67 22.47 1.31
CA ASN A 366 18.07 22.29 2.71
C ASN A 366 18.94 21.03 2.94
N ASN A 367 19.20 20.24 1.89
CA ASN A 367 19.95 18.99 1.88
C ASN A 367 19.42 17.88 2.79
N ARG A 368 18.24 18.07 3.40
CA ARG A 368 17.60 17.12 4.31
C ARG A 368 16.26 16.63 3.76
N SER A 369 15.54 17.49 3.07
CA SER A 369 14.31 17.13 2.36
C SER A 369 14.63 16.53 1.00
N MET A 370 13.76 15.67 0.50
CA MET A 370 13.93 14.90 -0.72
C MET A 370 12.62 14.84 -1.52
N LEU A 371 12.72 15.03 -2.83
CA LEU A 371 11.68 14.64 -3.78
C LEU A 371 12.04 13.26 -4.33
N ASN A 372 11.14 12.30 -4.17
CA ASN A 372 11.31 10.93 -4.64
C ASN A 372 10.34 10.66 -5.79
N ILE A 373 10.88 10.11 -6.87
CA ILE A 373 10.10 9.64 -8.02
C ILE A 373 10.53 8.19 -8.27
N SER A 374 9.59 7.26 -8.36
CA SER A 374 9.90 5.88 -8.73
C SER A 374 8.93 5.32 -9.75
N LEU A 375 9.45 4.44 -10.59
CA LEU A 375 8.73 3.69 -11.60
C LEU A 375 8.75 2.21 -11.18
N GLU A 376 7.59 1.59 -11.15
CA GLU A 376 7.40 0.16 -10.94
C GLU A 376 6.78 -0.44 -12.21
N GLY A 377 7.38 -1.51 -12.71
CA GLY A 377 6.80 -2.33 -13.78
C GLY A 377 6.53 -3.73 -13.25
N GLY A 378 5.33 -4.25 -13.44
CA GLY A 378 4.94 -5.52 -12.85
C GLY A 378 3.83 -6.25 -13.59
N GLN A 379 3.56 -7.46 -13.11
CA GLN A 379 2.48 -8.32 -13.59
C GLN A 379 1.81 -9.03 -12.41
N THR A 380 0.48 -9.13 -12.47
CA THR A 380 -0.34 -9.90 -11.53
C THR A 380 -1.27 -10.84 -12.29
N GLY A 381 -1.43 -12.06 -11.80
CA GLY A 381 -2.33 -13.05 -12.39
C GLY A 381 -1.79 -13.74 -13.64
N THR A 382 -2.69 -14.45 -14.34
CA THR A 382 -2.37 -15.32 -15.48
C THR A 382 -3.51 -15.33 -16.47
N THR A 383 -3.23 -15.72 -17.71
CA THR A 383 -4.26 -15.98 -18.74
C THR A 383 -4.66 -17.45 -18.83
N ASN A 384 -4.04 -18.33 -18.04
CA ASN A 384 -4.40 -19.74 -17.99
C ASN A 384 -5.82 -19.90 -17.45
N ASN A 385 -6.55 -20.91 -17.91
CA ASN A 385 -7.94 -21.17 -17.50
C ASN A 385 -8.87 -19.96 -17.70
N ASN A 386 -8.65 -19.14 -18.72
CA ASN A 386 -9.43 -17.91 -19.00
C ASN A 386 -9.37 -16.85 -17.88
N LEU A 387 -8.37 -16.92 -17.01
CA LEU A 387 -8.13 -15.91 -15.98
C LEU A 387 -7.62 -14.59 -16.58
N ILE A 388 -7.69 -13.53 -15.78
CA ILE A 388 -7.30 -12.18 -16.19
C ILE A 388 -5.83 -11.94 -15.81
N ARG A 389 -5.02 -11.48 -16.76
CA ARG A 389 -3.66 -11.03 -16.45
C ARG A 389 -3.59 -9.52 -16.47
N GLU A 390 -3.03 -8.93 -15.43
CA GLU A 390 -2.75 -7.51 -15.32
C GLU A 390 -1.26 -7.27 -15.57
N ARG A 391 -0.90 -6.44 -16.55
CA ARG A 391 0.45 -5.88 -16.68
C ARG A 391 0.37 -4.40 -16.42
N TYR A 392 1.25 -3.87 -15.59
CA TYR A 392 1.12 -2.48 -15.18
C TYR A 392 2.44 -1.74 -15.11
N MET A 393 2.34 -0.43 -15.27
CA MET A 393 3.38 0.55 -15.00
C MET A 393 2.83 1.53 -13.95
N LYS A 394 3.51 1.66 -12.82
CA LYS A 394 3.09 2.51 -11.70
C LYS A 394 4.18 3.53 -11.40
N ILE A 395 3.82 4.81 -11.39
CA ILE A 395 4.68 5.92 -11.01
C ILE A 395 4.28 6.35 -9.61
N HIS A 396 5.27 6.47 -8.72
CA HIS A 396 5.09 7.00 -7.38
C HIS A 396 5.78 8.35 -7.27
N PHE A 397 5.09 9.28 -6.62
CA PHE A 397 5.62 10.58 -6.24
C PHE A 397 5.59 10.65 -4.71
N ASN A 398 6.74 10.95 -4.11
CA ASN A 398 6.85 11.13 -2.68
C ASN A 398 7.65 12.40 -2.36
N PHE A 399 7.19 13.13 -1.35
CA PHE A 399 7.93 14.23 -0.77
C PHE A 399 8.27 13.88 0.66
N THR A 400 9.57 13.84 0.97
CA THR A 400 10.06 13.76 2.34
C THR A 400 10.58 15.13 2.74
N LEU A 401 9.88 15.81 3.65
CA LEU A 401 10.34 17.05 4.24
C LEU A 401 11.00 16.75 5.58
N ASN A 402 12.24 17.20 5.76
CA ASN A 402 12.96 17.08 7.01
C ASN A 402 13.31 18.48 7.51
N ASP A 403 12.61 18.91 8.55
CA ASP A 403 12.82 20.20 9.20
C ASP A 403 13.44 20.04 10.59
N VAL A 404 14.05 21.12 11.07
CA VAL A 404 14.68 21.19 12.40
C VAL A 404 13.71 21.80 13.39
N TRP A 405 13.22 21.02 14.33
CA TRP A 405 12.40 21.56 15.44
C TRP A 405 13.31 22.19 16.52
N PHE A 406 12.80 23.17 17.27
CA PHE A 406 13.46 23.86 18.40
C PHE A 406 14.62 24.81 18.05
N GLN A 407 14.95 24.99 16.76
CA GLN A 407 15.88 26.06 16.37
C GLN A 407 15.11 27.40 16.34
N LYS A 408 15.26 28.23 17.38
CA LYS A 408 14.80 29.63 17.33
C LYS A 408 15.48 30.32 16.15
N ARG A 409 14.71 30.61 15.09
CA ARG A 409 15.20 31.40 13.96
C ARG A 409 15.58 32.78 14.48
N LYS A 410 16.85 33.15 14.40
CA LYS A 410 17.27 34.54 14.62
C LYS A 410 16.80 35.33 13.41
N TYR A 411 15.85 36.23 13.61
CA TYR A 411 15.51 37.26 12.62
C TYR A 411 16.67 38.27 12.61
N ASN A 412 17.24 38.54 11.44
CA ASN A 412 18.12 39.69 11.20
C ASN A 412 17.33 40.77 10.47
#